data_AF-A0A376KHQ2-F1
#
_entry.id   AF-A0A376KHQ2-F1
#
_cell.length_a   1.000
_cell.length_b   1.000
_cell.length_c   1.000
_cell.angle_alpha   90.00
_cell.angle_beta   90.00
_cell.angle_gamma   90.00
#
_symmetry.space_group_name_H-M   'P 1'
#
loop_
_entity.id
_entity.type
_entity.pdbx_description
1 polymer ?
#
loop_
_entity_poly.entity_id
_entity_poly.type
_entity_poly.pdbx_seq_one_letter_code
_entity_poly.pdbx_strand_id
1 'polypeptide(L)'
;MKPNSTGIAARMILSLDRARICEALLNNRQLQPTPLQVRYPQGVREALSIMSEQLSLSVSDLTRILVEEALSEMFLPADNSVRRLHDRMEYLMQVHELSPVTMATLLAPWNIRPAVFREPDRLTDYLTGEILASLADWFYLSPEWLNGRVHYPLCHPGDWPETQDAFCRLISEDDNIDIILWHGFPFSGEHAQEYCGVLLRQKKKINNAIIYPVLSLYPTGMNKKKEGWFQMARKMSPDIPVRAVTLSPAQAEYLVTGKILPAELFRIPLSPW
;
A
#
# COMPACT_ATOMS: atom_id res chain seq x y z
N MET A 1 -10.33 -33.11 23.11
CA MET A 1 -9.37 -32.00 22.92
C MET A 1 -10.12 -30.77 22.45
N LYS A 2 -9.82 -29.58 23.02
CA LYS A 2 -10.30 -28.32 22.42
C LYS A 2 -9.72 -28.21 21.00
N PRO A 3 -10.53 -27.87 19.99
CA PRO A 3 -10.01 -27.71 18.65
C PRO A 3 -9.08 -26.50 18.65
N ASN A 4 -7.81 -26.71 18.26
CA ASN A 4 -6.85 -25.63 18.05
C ASN A 4 -7.10 -24.99 16.67
N SER A 5 -6.51 -23.82 16.42
CA SER A 5 -6.69 -23.09 15.14
C SER A 5 -6.44 -23.97 13.91
N THR A 6 -5.39 -24.79 13.93
CA THR A 6 -5.06 -25.72 12.85
C THR A 6 -6.12 -26.81 12.65
N GLY A 7 -6.62 -27.40 13.74
CA GLY A 7 -7.67 -28.43 13.69
C GLY A 7 -9.03 -27.87 13.30
N ILE A 8 -9.33 -26.61 13.63
CA ILE A 8 -10.51 -25.88 13.15
C ILE A 8 -10.38 -25.67 11.64
N ALA A 9 -9.27 -25.10 11.16
CA ALA A 9 -9.06 -24.85 9.73
C ALA A 9 -9.20 -26.13 8.89
N ALA A 10 -8.58 -27.24 9.32
CA ALA A 10 -8.69 -28.53 8.65
C ALA A 10 -10.13 -29.06 8.60
N ARG A 11 -10.92 -28.86 9.67
CA ARG A 11 -12.34 -29.25 9.72
C ARG A 11 -13.24 -28.34 8.91
N MET A 12 -12.93 -27.05 8.85
CA MET A 12 -13.68 -26.09 8.03
C MET A 12 -13.62 -26.45 6.54
N ILE A 13 -12.48 -26.94 6.07
CA ILE A 13 -12.29 -27.38 4.68
C ILE A 13 -13.11 -28.64 4.35
N LEU A 14 -13.27 -29.56 5.30
CA LEU A 14 -13.82 -30.89 5.03
C LEU A 14 -15.29 -31.07 5.45
N SER A 15 -15.81 -30.24 6.36
CA SER A 15 -17.08 -30.53 7.05
C SER A 15 -18.11 -29.41 7.01
N LEU A 16 -17.77 -28.24 6.47
CA LEU A 16 -18.73 -27.15 6.31
C LEU A 16 -19.43 -27.21 4.95
N ASP A 17 -20.71 -26.88 4.96
CA ASP A 17 -21.49 -26.64 3.73
C ASP A 17 -21.02 -25.35 3.08
N ARG A 18 -19.98 -25.48 2.26
CA ARG A 18 -19.34 -24.36 1.59
C ARG A 18 -20.31 -23.61 0.68
N ALA A 19 -21.21 -24.31 -0.01
CA ALA A 19 -22.15 -23.67 -0.94
C ALA A 19 -23.08 -22.71 -0.20
N ARG A 20 -23.65 -23.15 0.92
CA ARG A 20 -24.53 -22.32 1.76
C ARG A 20 -23.80 -21.15 2.40
N ILE A 21 -22.54 -21.32 2.81
CA ILE A 21 -21.72 -20.24 3.38
C ILE A 21 -21.40 -19.20 2.28
N CYS A 22 -20.99 -19.64 1.09
CA CYS A 22 -20.73 -18.74 -0.04
C CYS A 22 -21.99 -17.94 -0.41
N GLU A 23 -23.15 -18.60 -0.50
CA GLU A 23 -24.43 -17.94 -0.78
C GLU A 23 -24.76 -16.86 0.27
N ALA A 24 -24.52 -17.14 1.55
CA ALA A 24 -24.75 -16.17 2.63
C ALA A 24 -23.82 -14.94 2.51
N LEU A 25 -22.54 -15.15 2.19
CA LEU A 25 -21.56 -14.07 2.02
C LEU A 25 -21.85 -13.19 0.78
N LEU A 26 -22.36 -13.79 -0.29
CA LEU A 26 -22.67 -13.09 -1.54
C LEU A 26 -24.01 -12.32 -1.46
N ASN A 27 -25.05 -12.96 -0.93
CA ASN A 27 -26.43 -12.45 -1.06
C ASN A 27 -26.96 -11.69 0.16
N ASN A 28 -26.38 -11.86 1.35
CA ASN A 28 -26.87 -11.24 2.59
C ASN A 28 -25.95 -10.13 3.12
N ARG A 29 -25.53 -9.19 2.25
CA ARG A 29 -24.70 -8.03 2.64
C ARG A 29 -25.46 -6.95 3.42
N GLN A 30 -26.77 -7.08 3.58
CA GLN A 30 -27.55 -6.14 4.38
C GLN A 30 -27.16 -6.26 5.86
N LEU A 31 -26.88 -5.12 6.49
CA LEU A 31 -26.64 -5.06 7.93
C LEU A 31 -27.88 -5.60 8.66
N GLN A 32 -27.77 -6.80 9.23
CA GLN A 32 -28.82 -7.26 10.13
C GLN A 32 -28.81 -6.35 11.37
N PRO A 33 -29.98 -5.86 11.81
CA PRO A 33 -30.07 -4.94 12.95
C PRO A 33 -29.72 -5.61 14.28
N THR A 34 -29.59 -6.95 14.32
CA THR A 34 -29.28 -7.70 15.53
C THR A 34 -27.78 -8.01 15.60
N PRO A 35 -27.00 -7.31 16.43
CA PRO A 35 -25.58 -7.57 16.56
C PRO A 35 -25.35 -8.94 17.19
N LEU A 36 -24.51 -9.75 16.55
CA LEU A 36 -24.03 -10.99 17.13
C LEU A 36 -23.12 -10.64 18.32
N GLN A 37 -23.56 -10.92 19.55
CA GLN A 37 -22.75 -10.61 20.74
C GLN A 37 -21.58 -11.60 20.85
N VAL A 38 -20.42 -11.20 20.32
CA VAL A 38 -19.17 -11.97 20.43
C VAL A 38 -18.41 -11.51 21.68
N ARG A 39 -18.02 -12.47 22.53
CA ARG A 39 -17.16 -12.20 23.69
C ARG A 39 -15.70 -12.38 23.29
N TYR A 40 -14.93 -11.30 23.35
CA TYR A 40 -13.49 -11.32 23.08
C TYR A 40 -12.67 -11.46 24.36
N PRO A 41 -11.53 -12.17 24.32
CA PRO A 41 -10.51 -12.08 25.36
C PRO A 41 -10.06 -10.62 25.55
N GLN A 42 -9.65 -10.27 26.77
CA GLN A 42 -9.28 -8.89 27.12
C GLN A 42 -8.22 -8.30 26.17
N GLY A 43 -7.14 -9.03 25.89
CA GLY A 43 -6.08 -8.54 24.99
C GLY A 43 -6.57 -8.26 23.56
N VAL A 44 -7.53 -9.05 23.05
CA VAL A 44 -8.13 -8.81 21.72
C VAL A 44 -8.99 -7.55 21.75
N ARG A 45 -9.75 -7.34 22.84
CA ARG A 45 -10.56 -6.12 23.01
C ARG A 45 -9.68 -4.88 23.07
N GLU A 46 -8.58 -4.93 23.82
CA GLU A 46 -7.62 -3.82 23.92
C GLU A 46 -6.99 -3.51 22.55
N ALA A 47 -6.55 -4.52 21.81
CA ALA A 47 -6.01 -4.34 20.47
C ALA A 47 -7.02 -3.70 19.50
N LEU A 48 -8.26 -4.19 19.48
CA LEU A 48 -9.33 -3.63 18.64
C LEU A 48 -9.65 -2.18 19.02
N SER A 49 -9.64 -1.83 20.31
CA SER A 49 -9.83 -0.44 20.76
C SER A 49 -8.70 0.48 20.28
N ILE A 50 -7.43 0.05 20.40
CA ILE A 50 -6.28 0.83 19.95
C ILE A 50 -6.35 1.06 18.44
N MET A 51 -6.63 0.02 17.65
CA MET A 51 -6.75 0.13 16.19
C MET A 51 -7.94 1.01 15.79
N SER A 52 -9.07 0.89 16.48
CA SER A 52 -10.28 1.70 16.25
C SER A 52 -9.98 3.19 16.43
N GLU A 53 -9.26 3.56 17.49
CA GLU A 53 -8.84 4.94 17.74
C GLU A 53 -7.87 5.44 16.65
N GLN A 54 -6.84 4.66 16.33
CA GLN A 54 -5.82 5.04 15.34
C GLN A 54 -6.37 5.17 13.91
N LEU A 55 -7.34 4.33 13.53
CA LEU A 55 -7.95 4.33 12.21
C LEU A 55 -9.20 5.21 12.13
N SER A 56 -9.64 5.82 13.25
CA SER A 56 -10.89 6.59 13.34
C SER A 56 -12.13 5.81 12.83
N LEU A 57 -12.18 4.52 13.13
CA LEU A 57 -13.28 3.60 12.80
C LEU A 57 -13.95 3.11 14.08
N SER A 58 -15.25 2.81 14.06
CA SER A 58 -15.87 2.16 15.21
C SER A 58 -15.31 0.73 15.38
N VAL A 59 -15.21 0.24 16.62
CA VAL A 59 -14.79 -1.17 16.88
C VAL A 59 -15.70 -2.16 16.13
N SER A 60 -16.99 -1.84 16.00
CA SER A 60 -17.96 -2.65 15.25
C SER A 60 -17.63 -2.70 13.76
N ASP A 61 -17.34 -1.56 13.14
CA ASP A 61 -16.98 -1.48 11.72
C ASP A 61 -15.64 -2.14 11.44
N LEU A 62 -14.64 -1.90 12.29
CA LEU A 62 -13.34 -2.56 12.20
C LEU A 62 -13.49 -4.08 12.28
N THR A 63 -14.25 -4.57 13.27
CA THR A 63 -14.50 -6.01 13.43
C THR A 63 -15.22 -6.59 12.23
N ARG A 64 -16.23 -5.88 11.71
CA ARG A 64 -16.98 -6.29 10.52
C ARG A 64 -16.05 -6.43 9.32
N ILE A 65 -15.23 -5.43 9.04
CA ILE A 65 -14.27 -5.43 7.93
C ILE A 65 -13.33 -6.63 8.05
N LEU A 66 -12.69 -6.81 9.22
CA LEU A 66 -11.73 -7.89 9.44
C LEU A 66 -12.35 -9.29 9.32
N VAL A 67 -13.55 -9.50 9.87
CA VAL A 67 -14.24 -10.79 9.83
C VAL A 67 -14.75 -11.10 8.43
N GLU A 68 -15.32 -10.11 7.73
CA GLU A 68 -15.78 -10.25 6.36
C GLU A 68 -14.63 -10.61 5.42
N GLU A 69 -13.48 -9.94 5.57
CA GLU A 69 -12.28 -10.20 4.78
C GLU A 69 -11.73 -11.60 5.05
N ALA A 70 -11.57 -11.99 6.32
CA ALA A 70 -11.10 -13.33 6.69
C ALA A 70 -12.01 -14.45 6.17
N LEU A 71 -13.33 -14.30 6.29
CA LEU A 71 -14.27 -15.29 5.77
C LEU A 71 -14.25 -15.35 4.24
N SER A 72 -14.17 -14.21 3.57
CA SER A 72 -14.09 -14.17 2.11
C SER A 72 -12.79 -14.82 1.61
N GLU A 73 -11.67 -14.63 2.32
CA GLU A 73 -10.39 -15.30 1.97
C GLU A 73 -10.48 -16.82 2.07
N MET A 74 -11.20 -17.31 3.07
CA MET A 74 -11.35 -18.75 3.30
C MET A 74 -12.31 -19.41 2.31
N PHE A 75 -13.41 -18.76 1.95
CA PHE A 75 -14.51 -19.42 1.21
C PHE A 75 -14.66 -18.94 -0.24
N LEU A 76 -14.29 -17.70 -0.55
CA LEU A 76 -14.46 -17.03 -1.85
C LEU A 76 -13.12 -16.55 -2.46
N PRO A 77 -12.11 -17.42 -2.64
CA PRO A 77 -10.77 -16.98 -3.06
C PRO A 77 -10.73 -16.32 -4.45
N ALA A 78 -11.62 -16.70 -5.38
CA ALA A 78 -11.71 -16.10 -6.71
C ALA A 78 -12.36 -14.71 -6.67
N ASP A 79 -13.49 -14.55 -5.98
CA ASP A 79 -14.11 -13.23 -5.77
C ASP A 79 -13.18 -12.30 -4.99
N ASN A 80 -12.39 -12.85 -4.07
CA ASN A 80 -11.36 -12.10 -3.37
C ASN A 80 -10.25 -11.59 -4.30
N SER A 81 -9.87 -12.31 -5.35
CA SER A 81 -8.90 -11.76 -6.31
C SER A 81 -9.45 -10.55 -7.07
N VAL A 82 -10.73 -10.59 -7.46
CA VAL A 82 -11.41 -9.50 -8.17
C VAL A 82 -11.65 -8.31 -7.24
N ARG A 83 -12.12 -8.56 -6.02
CA ARG A 83 -12.29 -7.56 -4.96
C ARG A 83 -10.95 -6.90 -4.60
N ARG A 84 -9.88 -7.69 -4.41
CA ARG A 84 -8.53 -7.13 -4.13
C ARG A 84 -8.04 -6.25 -5.26
N LEU A 85 -8.29 -6.62 -6.51
CA LEU A 85 -7.93 -5.79 -7.66
C LEU A 85 -8.63 -4.43 -7.60
N HIS A 86 -9.95 -4.44 -7.36
CA HIS A 86 -10.72 -3.23 -7.16
C HIS A 86 -10.21 -2.38 -5.98
N ASP A 87 -10.07 -2.98 -4.79
CA ASP A 87 -9.63 -2.30 -3.57
C ASP A 87 -8.22 -1.71 -3.72
N ARG A 88 -7.32 -2.40 -4.44
CA ARG A 88 -5.96 -1.90 -4.74
C ARG A 88 -5.97 -0.76 -5.74
N MET A 89 -6.88 -0.77 -6.71
CA MET A 89 -7.08 0.36 -7.63
C MET A 89 -7.62 1.59 -6.91
N GLU A 90 -8.62 1.41 -6.03
CA GLU A 90 -9.12 2.50 -5.19
C GLU A 90 -8.02 3.04 -4.27
N TYR A 91 -7.27 2.16 -3.62
CA TYR A 91 -6.17 2.54 -2.74
C TYR A 91 -5.07 3.31 -3.49
N LEU A 92 -4.71 2.86 -4.69
CA LEU A 92 -3.76 3.55 -5.57
C LEU A 92 -4.27 4.95 -5.95
N MET A 93 -5.54 5.05 -6.34
CA MET A 93 -6.15 6.34 -6.66
C MET A 93 -6.17 7.27 -5.45
N GLN A 94 -6.49 6.76 -4.26
CA GLN A 94 -6.54 7.55 -3.03
C GLN A 94 -5.17 8.08 -2.63
N VAL A 95 -4.13 7.24 -2.63
CA VAL A 95 -2.80 7.64 -2.16
C VAL A 95 -2.10 8.62 -3.11
N HIS A 96 -2.38 8.51 -4.42
CA HIS A 96 -1.83 9.42 -5.44
C HIS A 96 -2.79 10.56 -5.80
N GLU A 97 -3.91 10.72 -5.08
CA GLU A 97 -4.88 11.80 -5.26
C GLU A 97 -5.46 11.86 -6.69
N LEU A 98 -5.68 10.70 -7.29
CA LEU A 98 -6.16 10.55 -8.66
C LEU A 98 -7.68 10.59 -8.71
N SER A 99 -8.23 11.55 -9.47
CA SER A 99 -9.65 11.53 -9.79
C SER A 99 -9.99 10.42 -10.81
N PRO A 100 -11.23 9.91 -10.85
CA PRO A 100 -11.68 8.99 -11.90
C PRO A 100 -11.48 9.53 -13.32
N VAL A 101 -11.53 10.87 -13.50
CA VAL A 101 -11.31 11.53 -14.79
C VAL A 101 -9.82 11.47 -15.17
N THR A 102 -8.93 11.73 -14.21
CA THR A 102 -7.48 11.62 -14.41
C THR A 102 -7.09 10.18 -14.74
N MET A 103 -7.63 9.20 -14.00
CA MET A 103 -7.37 7.79 -14.24
C MET A 103 -7.91 7.32 -15.60
N ALA A 104 -9.11 7.75 -15.99
CA ALA A 104 -9.63 7.45 -17.33
C ALA A 104 -8.78 8.08 -18.45
N THR A 105 -8.27 9.30 -18.24
CA THR A 105 -7.34 9.95 -19.20
C THR A 105 -6.03 9.16 -19.30
N LEU A 106 -5.50 8.71 -18.16
CA LEU A 106 -4.31 7.86 -18.10
C LEU A 106 -4.50 6.54 -18.84
N LEU A 107 -5.70 5.96 -18.76
CA LEU A 107 -6.08 4.70 -19.41
C LEU A 107 -6.79 4.87 -20.77
N ALA A 108 -6.71 6.06 -21.37
CA ALA A 108 -7.35 6.37 -22.64
C ALA A 108 -6.98 5.40 -23.79
N PRO A 109 -5.75 4.87 -23.92
CA PRO A 109 -5.41 3.91 -24.98
C PRO A 109 -6.27 2.65 -24.99
N TRP A 110 -6.83 2.26 -23.85
CA TRP A 110 -7.73 1.09 -23.74
C TRP A 110 -9.22 1.46 -23.74
N ASN A 111 -9.56 2.70 -24.12
CA ASN A 111 -10.94 3.21 -24.21
C ASN A 111 -11.75 3.13 -22.89
N ILE A 112 -11.06 3.16 -21.73
CA ILE A 112 -11.73 3.16 -20.42
C ILE A 112 -12.29 4.55 -20.13
N ARG A 113 -13.62 4.63 -19.97
CA ARG A 113 -14.32 5.90 -19.70
C ARG A 113 -14.43 6.16 -18.19
N PRO A 114 -14.53 7.43 -17.74
CA PRO A 114 -14.68 7.76 -16.32
C PRO A 114 -15.87 7.06 -15.63
N ALA A 115 -16.95 6.78 -16.38
CA ALA A 115 -18.13 6.10 -15.85
C ALA A 115 -17.83 4.67 -15.36
N VAL A 116 -16.83 4.00 -15.95
CA VAL A 116 -16.44 2.62 -15.59
C VAL A 116 -15.96 2.55 -14.13
N PHE A 117 -15.30 3.59 -13.63
CA PHE A 117 -14.83 3.66 -12.23
C PHE A 117 -15.94 3.80 -11.20
N ARG A 118 -17.20 4.01 -11.61
CA ARG A 118 -18.35 4.01 -10.71
C ARG A 118 -18.97 2.61 -10.56
N GLU A 119 -18.52 1.66 -11.36
CA GLU A 119 -19.06 0.31 -11.44
C GLU A 119 -17.93 -0.71 -11.23
N PRO A 120 -17.70 -1.15 -9.97
CA PRO A 120 -16.58 -2.03 -9.59
C PRO A 120 -16.43 -3.26 -10.48
N ASP A 121 -17.54 -3.96 -10.72
CA ASP A 121 -17.55 -5.21 -11.51
C ASP A 121 -17.15 -4.95 -12.97
N ARG A 122 -17.63 -3.85 -13.56
CA ARG A 122 -17.24 -3.47 -14.92
C ARG A 122 -15.78 -3.08 -14.99
N LEU A 123 -15.27 -2.34 -14.00
CA LEU A 123 -13.87 -1.94 -13.99
C LEU A 123 -12.95 -3.16 -14.03
N THR A 124 -13.26 -4.20 -13.26
CA THR A 124 -12.44 -5.41 -13.22
C THR A 124 -12.38 -6.16 -14.55
N ASP A 125 -13.43 -6.10 -15.37
CA ASP A 125 -13.44 -6.70 -16.72
C ASP A 125 -12.48 -5.99 -17.69
N TYR A 126 -12.23 -4.69 -17.48
CA TYR A 126 -11.30 -3.91 -18.32
C TYR A 126 -9.85 -4.05 -17.91
N LEU A 127 -9.56 -4.41 -16.65
CA LEU A 127 -8.21 -4.42 -16.08
C LEU A 127 -7.42 -5.67 -16.51
N THR A 128 -7.05 -5.69 -17.79
CA THR A 128 -6.23 -6.76 -18.38
C THR A 128 -4.79 -6.73 -17.84
N GLY A 129 -4.05 -7.83 -18.03
CA GLY A 129 -2.65 -7.93 -17.61
C GLY A 129 -1.74 -6.83 -18.18
N GLU A 130 -2.02 -6.36 -19.40
CA GLU A 130 -1.27 -5.25 -20.03
C GLU A 130 -1.51 -3.91 -19.32
N ILE A 131 -2.76 -3.64 -18.91
CA ILE A 131 -3.10 -2.44 -18.14
C ILE A 131 -2.44 -2.50 -16.77
N LEU A 132 -2.50 -3.65 -16.10
CA LEU A 132 -1.87 -3.83 -14.79
C LEU A 132 -0.35 -3.68 -14.85
N ALA A 133 0.30 -4.21 -15.90
CA ALA A 133 1.73 -4.01 -16.12
C ALA A 133 2.07 -2.53 -16.35
N SER A 134 1.26 -1.82 -17.13
CA SER A 134 1.45 -0.38 -17.40
C SER A 134 1.29 0.45 -16.13
N LEU A 135 0.23 0.20 -15.36
CA LEU A 135 0.02 0.86 -14.06
C LEU A 135 1.16 0.56 -13.08
N ALA A 136 1.61 -0.70 -13.01
CA ALA A 136 2.73 -1.07 -12.17
C ALA A 136 4.00 -0.31 -12.54
N ASP A 137 4.33 -0.21 -13.83
CA ASP A 137 5.48 0.56 -14.30
C ASP A 137 5.38 2.06 -13.98
N TRP A 138 4.21 2.65 -14.26
CA TRP A 138 4.01 4.09 -14.06
C TRP A 138 4.12 4.51 -12.59
N PHE A 139 3.66 3.64 -11.68
CA PHE A 139 3.63 3.87 -10.24
C PHE A 139 4.72 3.14 -9.45
N TYR A 140 5.66 2.47 -10.10
CA TYR A 140 6.75 1.71 -9.46
C TYR A 140 6.29 0.58 -8.53
N LEU A 141 5.28 -0.18 -8.96
CA LEU A 141 4.63 -1.23 -8.17
C LEU A 141 4.96 -2.63 -8.71
N SER A 142 4.59 -3.63 -7.92
CA SER A 142 4.50 -5.02 -8.35
C SER A 142 3.24 -5.23 -9.21
N PRO A 143 3.39 -5.75 -10.45
CA PRO A 143 2.23 -6.21 -11.23
C PRO A 143 1.46 -7.33 -10.51
N GLU A 144 2.17 -8.18 -9.75
CA GLU A 144 1.57 -9.24 -8.94
C GLU A 144 0.83 -8.71 -7.71
N TRP A 145 1.15 -7.49 -7.27
CA TRP A 145 0.34 -6.83 -6.26
C TRP A 145 -0.91 -6.25 -6.91
N LEU A 146 -0.83 -5.55 -8.04
CA LEU A 146 -2.06 -5.05 -8.65
C LEU A 146 -3.07 -6.17 -8.98
N ASN A 147 -2.60 -7.34 -9.44
CA ASN A 147 -3.47 -8.47 -9.78
C ASN A 147 -3.93 -9.35 -8.59
N GLY A 148 -3.65 -8.97 -7.34
CA GLY A 148 -4.16 -9.68 -6.16
C GLY A 148 -3.32 -10.87 -5.66
N ARG A 149 -2.20 -11.22 -6.31
CA ARG A 149 -1.40 -12.43 -6.01
C ARG A 149 -0.47 -12.29 -4.80
N VAL A 150 0.23 -11.16 -4.69
CA VAL A 150 1.11 -10.90 -3.53
C VAL A 150 0.51 -9.89 -2.58
N HIS A 151 0.96 -9.88 -1.33
CA HIS A 151 0.44 -8.97 -0.31
C HIS A 151 1.09 -7.59 -0.34
N TYR A 152 2.32 -7.48 -0.82
CA TYR A 152 3.13 -6.25 -0.70
C TYR A 152 3.28 -5.51 -2.03
N PRO A 153 3.07 -4.17 -2.05
CA PRO A 153 3.01 -3.38 -3.28
C PRO A 153 4.31 -3.23 -4.04
N LEU A 154 5.48 -3.27 -3.39
CA LEU A 154 6.75 -2.96 -4.05
C LEU A 154 7.45 -4.25 -4.51
N CYS A 155 7.86 -4.29 -5.78
CA CYS A 155 8.68 -5.38 -6.33
C CYS A 155 10.12 -4.97 -6.65
N HIS A 156 10.35 -3.72 -7.08
CA HIS A 156 11.66 -3.23 -7.51
C HIS A 156 11.83 -1.75 -7.14
N PRO A 157 12.41 -1.42 -5.97
CA PRO A 157 12.80 -0.05 -5.69
C PRO A 157 13.95 0.37 -6.63
N GLY A 158 14.11 1.67 -6.86
CA GLY A 158 15.19 2.20 -7.68
C GLY A 158 16.57 1.92 -7.09
N ASP A 159 17.56 1.74 -7.96
CA ASP A 159 18.93 1.53 -7.52
C ASP A 159 19.57 2.82 -7.01
N TRP A 160 20.45 2.68 -6.03
CA TRP A 160 21.27 3.80 -5.61
C TRP A 160 22.30 4.16 -6.68
N PRO A 161 22.50 5.45 -6.96
CA PRO A 161 23.63 5.89 -7.77
C PRO A 161 24.97 5.44 -7.16
N GLU A 162 25.97 5.20 -8.00
CA GLU A 162 27.31 4.76 -7.55
C GLU A 162 28.13 5.90 -6.91
N THR A 163 27.93 7.13 -7.43
CA THR A 163 28.71 8.33 -7.10
C THR A 163 27.83 9.45 -6.52
N GLN A 164 28.46 10.35 -5.76
CA GLN A 164 27.77 11.50 -5.17
C GLN A 164 27.22 12.45 -6.25
N ASP A 165 27.97 12.66 -7.34
CA ASP A 165 27.55 13.53 -8.43
C ASP A 165 26.34 12.96 -9.18
N ALA A 166 26.27 11.63 -9.34
CA ALA A 166 25.10 10.98 -9.92
C ALA A 166 23.88 11.09 -8.98
N PHE A 167 24.08 10.97 -7.66
CA PHE A 167 23.04 11.20 -6.67
C PHE A 167 22.53 12.65 -6.67
N CYS A 168 23.45 13.61 -6.77
CA CYS A 168 23.12 15.03 -6.88
C CYS A 168 22.31 15.31 -8.15
N ARG A 169 22.72 14.74 -9.30
CA ARG A 169 21.96 14.82 -10.55
C ARG A 169 20.56 14.23 -10.42
N LEU A 170 20.43 13.03 -9.84
CA LEU A 170 19.15 12.36 -9.62
C LEU A 170 18.18 13.22 -8.79
N ILE A 171 18.66 13.84 -7.71
CA ILE A 171 17.84 14.71 -6.85
C ILE A 171 17.43 15.99 -7.57
N SER A 172 18.30 16.52 -8.43
CA SER A 172 18.06 17.75 -9.18
C SER A 172 17.35 17.54 -10.52
N GLU A 173 16.81 16.35 -10.81
CA GLU A 173 16.01 16.13 -12.01
C GLU A 173 14.73 17.00 -11.99
N ASP A 174 14.43 17.64 -13.12
CA ASP A 174 13.29 18.55 -13.27
C ASP A 174 11.93 17.89 -13.04
N ASP A 175 11.86 16.57 -13.17
CA ASP A 175 10.66 15.79 -12.91
C ASP A 175 10.38 15.64 -11.40
N ASN A 176 11.36 15.83 -10.53
CA ASN A 176 11.16 15.74 -9.08
C ASN A 176 10.40 16.98 -8.56
N ILE A 177 9.36 16.74 -7.76
CA ILE A 177 8.53 17.82 -7.19
C ILE A 177 8.54 17.88 -5.66
N ASP A 178 8.89 16.77 -4.99
CA ASP A 178 9.06 16.70 -3.53
C ASP A 178 9.93 15.48 -3.20
N ILE A 179 10.87 15.65 -2.27
CA ILE A 179 11.88 14.65 -1.96
C ILE A 179 11.90 14.42 -0.45
N ILE A 180 11.84 13.15 -0.06
CA ILE A 180 12.04 12.72 1.33
C ILE A 180 13.36 11.95 1.42
N LEU A 181 14.29 12.49 2.20
CA LEU A 181 15.48 11.79 2.69
C LEU A 181 15.15 11.26 4.08
N TRP A 182 15.16 9.96 4.27
CA TRP A 182 14.78 9.37 5.54
C TRP A 182 15.87 8.51 6.15
N HIS A 183 15.87 8.45 7.47
CA HIS A 183 16.61 7.46 8.24
C HIS A 183 15.72 6.90 9.38
N GLY A 184 16.06 5.74 9.91
CA GLY A 184 15.30 5.11 11.00
C GLY A 184 15.89 3.78 11.47
N PHE A 185 15.39 3.28 12.60
CA PHE A 185 15.82 2.01 13.22
C PHE A 185 14.67 0.99 13.13
N PRO A 186 14.49 0.31 11.98
CA PRO A 186 13.34 -0.56 11.74
C PRO A 186 13.31 -1.82 12.61
N PHE A 187 14.48 -2.28 13.07
CA PHE A 187 14.63 -3.54 13.80
C PHE A 187 15.25 -3.28 15.18
N SER A 188 14.85 -4.07 16.17
CA SER A 188 15.41 -4.05 17.53
C SER A 188 16.30 -5.27 17.79
N GLY A 189 17.12 -5.24 18.85
CA GLY A 189 18.00 -6.34 19.24
C GLY A 189 19.31 -6.41 18.45
N GLU A 190 19.82 -7.62 18.19
CA GLU A 190 21.12 -7.84 17.52
C GLU A 190 21.18 -7.31 16.07
N HIS A 191 20.03 -7.05 15.45
CA HIS A 191 19.91 -6.46 14.11
C HIS A 191 19.60 -4.96 14.15
N ALA A 192 19.73 -4.31 15.31
CA ALA A 192 19.54 -2.87 15.45
C ALA A 192 20.64 -2.11 14.67
N GLN A 193 20.30 -1.73 13.45
CA GLN A 193 21.09 -0.80 12.66
C GLN A 193 20.19 0.27 12.07
N GLU A 194 20.79 1.44 11.85
CA GLU A 194 20.12 2.54 11.18
C GLU A 194 20.05 2.25 9.68
N TYR A 195 18.85 2.37 9.12
CA TYR A 195 18.61 2.33 7.68
C TYR A 195 18.30 3.73 7.18
N CYS A 196 18.53 3.93 5.89
CA CYS A 196 18.21 5.15 5.18
C CYS A 196 17.67 4.85 3.79
N GLY A 197 16.97 5.83 3.23
CA GLY A 197 16.43 5.77 1.88
C GLY A 197 16.05 7.14 1.35
N VAL A 198 15.68 7.16 0.08
CA VAL A 198 15.25 8.36 -0.64
C VAL A 198 13.96 8.06 -1.36
N LEU A 199 12.98 8.94 -1.20
CA LEU A 199 11.72 8.91 -1.92
C LEU A 199 11.63 10.16 -2.80
N LEU A 200 11.41 9.95 -4.09
CA LEU A 200 11.30 11.00 -5.09
C LEU A 200 9.87 11.01 -5.60
N ARG A 201 9.08 12.04 -5.26
CA ARG A 201 7.77 12.25 -5.88
C ARG A 201 8.00 12.95 -7.21
N GLN A 202 7.64 12.28 -8.29
CA GLN A 202 7.99 12.69 -9.65
C GLN A 202 6.75 13.05 -10.45
N LYS A 203 6.78 14.15 -11.19
CA LYS A 203 5.75 14.53 -12.15
C LYS A 203 5.97 13.76 -13.44
N LYS A 204 5.02 12.90 -13.81
CA LYS A 204 5.01 12.24 -15.12
C LYS A 204 3.79 12.64 -15.94
N LYS A 205 4.00 12.89 -17.23
CA LYS A 205 2.91 13.10 -18.19
C LYS A 205 2.76 11.85 -19.06
N ILE A 206 1.63 11.16 -18.93
CA ILE A 206 1.34 9.90 -19.63
C ILE A 206 -0.07 10.00 -20.20
N ASN A 207 -0.23 9.74 -21.50
CA ASN A 207 -1.54 9.78 -22.18
C ASN A 207 -2.33 11.08 -21.92
N ASN A 208 -1.62 12.22 -21.84
CA ASN A 208 -2.15 13.55 -21.45
C ASN A 208 -2.66 13.68 -20.00
N ALA A 209 -2.60 12.63 -19.18
CA ALA A 209 -2.74 12.74 -17.74
C ALA A 209 -1.40 13.16 -17.11
N ILE A 210 -1.48 13.96 -16.04
CA ILE A 210 -0.34 14.25 -15.17
C ILE A 210 -0.55 13.44 -13.90
N ILE A 211 0.45 12.62 -13.55
CA ILE A 211 0.47 11.81 -12.33
C ILE A 211 1.72 12.12 -11.52
N TYR A 212 1.67 11.77 -10.23
CA TYR A 212 2.76 12.01 -9.29
C TYR A 212 3.18 10.72 -8.56
N PRO A 213 3.73 9.73 -9.28
CA PRO A 213 4.27 8.51 -8.66
C PRO A 213 5.45 8.82 -7.74
N VAL A 214 5.75 7.88 -6.85
CA VAL A 214 6.88 7.99 -5.92
C VAL A 214 7.88 6.89 -6.21
N LEU A 215 9.05 7.27 -6.70
CA LEU A 215 10.19 6.37 -6.81
C LEU A 215 10.86 6.25 -5.44
N SER A 216 10.88 5.04 -4.88
CA SER A 216 11.66 4.73 -3.68
C SER A 216 12.97 4.09 -4.08
N LEU A 217 14.11 4.65 -3.66
CA LEU A 217 15.39 3.95 -3.76
C LEU A 217 15.43 2.78 -2.77
N TYR A 218 16.18 1.72 -3.11
CA TYR A 218 16.29 0.52 -2.27
C TYR A 218 16.81 0.88 -0.87
N PRO A 219 16.11 0.59 0.24
CA PRO A 219 16.61 0.98 1.55
C PRO A 219 17.95 0.33 1.91
N THR A 220 18.91 1.12 2.38
CA THR A 220 20.26 0.63 2.71
C THR A 220 20.67 1.02 4.13
N GLY A 221 21.58 0.26 4.74
CA GLY A 221 22.19 0.64 6.02
C GLY A 221 22.87 2.01 5.92
N MET A 222 22.61 2.86 6.91
CA MET A 222 23.20 4.18 7.01
C MET A 222 24.71 4.07 7.19
N ASN A 223 25.46 4.91 6.48
CA ASN A 223 26.91 4.99 6.59
C ASN A 223 27.40 6.42 6.30
N LYS A 224 28.67 6.70 6.63
CA LYS A 224 29.29 8.03 6.45
C LYS A 224 29.18 8.57 5.02
N LYS A 225 29.22 7.70 4.00
CA LYS A 225 29.09 8.11 2.58
C LYS A 225 27.67 8.62 2.32
N LYS A 226 26.64 7.86 2.73
CA LYS A 226 25.23 8.24 2.57
C LYS A 226 24.86 9.48 3.39
N GLU A 227 25.37 9.58 4.61
CA GLU A 227 25.21 10.77 5.45
C GLU A 227 25.76 12.03 4.75
N GLY A 228 26.98 11.95 4.18
CA GLY A 228 27.56 13.05 3.41
C GLY A 228 26.73 13.41 2.17
N TRP A 229 26.13 12.42 1.50
CA TRP A 229 25.24 12.65 0.36
C TRP A 229 23.98 13.40 0.77
N PHE A 230 23.36 13.02 1.89
CA PHE A 230 22.16 13.66 2.42
C PHE A 230 22.43 15.09 2.89
N GLN A 231 23.56 15.32 3.56
CA GLN A 231 23.98 16.67 3.94
C GLN A 231 24.20 17.57 2.72
N MET A 232 24.74 17.02 1.63
CA MET A 232 24.92 17.76 0.37
C MET A 232 23.57 18.06 -0.30
N ALA A 233 22.68 17.07 -0.40
CA ALA A 233 21.36 17.24 -0.98
C ALA A 233 20.54 18.31 -0.25
N ARG A 234 20.62 18.38 1.09
CA ARG A 234 20.00 19.43 1.90
C ARG A 234 20.54 20.84 1.63
N LYS A 235 21.76 20.95 1.07
CA LYS A 235 22.43 22.23 0.75
C LYS A 235 22.27 22.63 -0.72
N MET A 236 21.86 21.70 -1.59
CA MET A 236 21.61 22.00 -3.00
C MET A 236 20.27 22.74 -3.17
N SER A 237 20.19 23.52 -4.26
CA SER A 237 19.25 24.62 -4.56
C SER A 237 17.76 24.48 -4.14
N PRO A 238 17.06 25.62 -3.96
CA PRO A 238 15.85 25.79 -3.14
C PRO A 238 14.49 25.56 -3.84
N ASP A 239 14.46 25.21 -5.13
CA ASP A 239 13.22 25.20 -5.91
C ASP A 239 12.37 23.93 -5.72
N ILE A 240 12.98 22.83 -5.24
CA ILE A 240 12.29 21.57 -4.93
C ILE A 240 12.36 21.33 -3.41
N PRO A 241 11.24 21.09 -2.73
CA PRO A 241 11.25 20.80 -1.30
C PRO A 241 11.98 19.47 -1.03
N VAL A 242 13.08 19.55 -0.28
CA VAL A 242 13.83 18.39 0.23
C VAL A 242 13.66 18.30 1.73
N ARG A 243 12.98 17.25 2.19
CA ARG A 243 12.70 17.01 3.62
C ARG A 243 13.60 15.91 4.15
N ALA A 244 14.36 16.24 5.17
CA ALA A 244 15.14 15.29 5.95
C ALA A 244 14.31 14.86 7.17
N VAL A 245 14.01 13.57 7.30
CA VAL A 245 13.06 13.06 8.31
C VAL A 245 13.58 11.81 9.01
N THR A 246 13.15 11.64 10.26
CA THR A 246 13.32 10.41 11.03
C THR A 246 12.01 9.62 11.00
N LEU A 247 12.04 8.39 10.48
CA LEU A 247 10.89 7.50 10.49
C LEU A 247 10.82 6.72 11.81
N SER A 248 9.60 6.45 12.27
CA SER A 248 9.39 5.50 13.35
C SER A 248 9.84 4.09 12.93
N PRO A 249 10.17 3.20 13.88
CA PRO A 249 10.56 1.83 13.56
C PRO A 249 9.57 1.12 12.63
N ALA A 250 8.27 1.28 12.89
CA ALA A 250 7.22 0.67 12.05
C ALA A 250 7.19 1.25 10.63
N GLN A 251 7.31 2.57 10.48
CA GLN A 251 7.34 3.22 9.16
C GLN A 251 8.57 2.77 8.35
N ALA A 252 9.74 2.75 8.99
CA ALA A 252 10.97 2.29 8.37
C ALA A 252 10.88 0.79 7.99
N GLU A 253 10.37 -0.07 8.88
CA GLU A 253 10.20 -1.49 8.61
C GLU A 253 9.28 -1.70 7.41
N TYR A 254 8.16 -0.98 7.36
CA TYR A 254 7.18 -1.11 6.30
C TYR A 254 7.71 -0.65 4.94
N LEU A 255 8.54 0.39 4.89
CA LEU A 255 9.25 0.74 3.67
C LEU A 255 10.28 -0.32 3.26
N VAL A 256 11.13 -0.77 4.21
CA VAL A 256 12.19 -1.75 3.96
C VAL A 256 11.63 -3.08 3.46
N THR A 257 10.50 -3.51 4.02
CA THR A 257 9.82 -4.75 3.65
C THR A 257 8.81 -4.58 2.51
N GLY A 258 8.66 -3.36 1.99
CA GLY A 258 7.75 -3.05 0.88
C GLY A 258 6.26 -3.18 1.21
N LYS A 259 5.88 -3.17 2.49
CA LYS A 259 4.51 -3.36 2.99
C LYS A 259 3.56 -2.19 2.69
N ILE A 260 4.10 -0.99 2.47
CA ILE A 260 3.31 0.23 2.22
C ILE A 260 3.69 0.87 0.89
N LEU A 261 2.77 1.65 0.33
CA LEU A 261 3.08 2.54 -0.78
C LEU A 261 3.91 3.73 -0.27
N PRO A 262 5.08 4.05 -0.86
CA PRO A 262 5.91 5.18 -0.43
C PRO A 262 5.19 6.52 -0.45
N ALA A 263 4.17 6.66 -1.31
CA ALA A 263 3.32 7.83 -1.40
C ALA A 263 2.58 8.18 -0.09
N GLU A 264 2.33 7.20 0.80
CA GLU A 264 1.70 7.47 2.09
C GLU A 264 2.53 8.41 2.97
N LEU A 265 3.85 8.33 2.88
CA LEU A 265 4.75 9.15 3.70
C LEU A 265 4.74 10.63 3.30
N PHE A 266 4.21 10.95 2.11
CA PHE A 266 4.00 12.33 1.69
C PHE A 266 2.73 12.94 2.28
N ARG A 267 1.83 12.13 2.85
CA ARG A 267 0.51 12.55 3.33
C ARG A 267 0.41 12.66 4.86
N ILE A 268 1.37 12.08 5.57
CA ILE A 268 1.41 12.09 7.04
C ILE A 268 2.46 13.07 7.55
N PRO A 269 2.27 13.64 8.75
CA PRO A 269 3.34 14.39 9.41
C PRO A 269 4.49 13.44 9.78
N LEU A 270 5.71 13.84 9.43
CA LEU A 270 6.94 13.10 9.74
C LEU A 270 7.81 13.93 10.68
N SER A 271 8.56 13.24 11.54
CA SER A 271 9.51 13.89 12.44
C SER A 271 10.71 14.43 11.66
N PRO A 272 11.12 15.69 11.87
CA PRO A 272 12.30 16.24 11.22
C PRO A 272 13.58 15.54 11.71
N TRP A 273 14.57 15.45 10.82
CA TRP A 273 15.92 14.94 11.10
C TRP A 273 16.91 16.05 11.46
#